data_AF-A0A7S3AYY1-F1
#
_entry.id   AF-A0A7S3AYY1-F1
#
_cell.length_a   1.000
_cell.length_b   1.000
_cell.length_c   1.000
_cell.angle_alpha   90.00
_cell.angle_beta   90.00
_cell.angle_gamma   90.00
#
_symmetry.space_group_name_H-M   'P 1'
#
loop_
_entity.id
_entity.type
_entity.pdbx_description
1 polymer ?
#
loop_
_entity_poly.entity_id
_entity_poly.type
_entity_poly.pdbx_seq_one_letter_code
_entity_poly.pdbx_strand_id
1 'polypeptide(L)'
;MMVEVLTSVLAGAAIGPAVPRWTTDRTSDLNFGHCFIVLDPSRLSSGFPERLAGYLDVMRALPGRVIVPGDPEKSYERDARTLGVSLHEDVAAAIKSLAIKMGVPLPPSFDEIDASRAPPAHMFMGAPSPAAAK
;
A
#
# COMPACT_ATOMS: atom_id res chain seq x y z
N MET A 1 -14.50 0.49 -14.23
CA MET A 1 -15.77 -0.26 -14.30
C MET A 1 -15.65 -1.67 -13.72
N MET A 2 -14.82 -2.58 -14.25
CA MET A 2 -14.70 -3.94 -13.68
C MET A 2 -14.34 -3.96 -12.18
N VAL A 3 -13.29 -3.23 -11.77
CA VAL A 3 -12.88 -3.16 -10.36
C VAL A 3 -14.03 -2.65 -9.49
N GLU A 4 -14.60 -1.49 -9.82
CA GLU A 4 -15.73 -0.89 -9.09
C GLU A 4 -16.95 -1.81 -8.94
N VAL A 5 -17.26 -2.59 -9.98
CA VAL A 5 -18.39 -3.54 -9.92
C VAL A 5 -18.10 -4.65 -8.92
N LEU A 6 -16.91 -5.25 -8.99
CA LEU A 6 -16.54 -6.35 -8.10
C LEU A 6 -16.32 -5.89 -6.65
N THR A 7 -15.65 -4.75 -6.48
CA THR A 7 -15.26 -4.28 -5.16
C THR A 7 -16.37 -3.50 -4.49
N SER A 8 -17.10 -2.63 -5.21
CA SER A 8 -18.05 -1.70 -4.60
C SER A 8 -19.49 -2.14 -4.78
N VAL A 9 -19.93 -2.34 -6.04
CA VAL A 9 -21.34 -2.67 -6.34
C VAL A 9 -21.73 -4.02 -5.74
N LEU A 10 -20.93 -5.06 -5.99
CA LEU A 10 -21.20 -6.41 -5.50
C LEU A 10 -21.08 -6.51 -3.96
N ALA A 11 -20.14 -5.79 -3.36
CA ALA A 11 -19.93 -5.81 -1.92
C ALA A 11 -20.88 -4.89 -1.13
N GLY A 12 -21.69 -4.06 -1.81
CA GLY A 12 -22.55 -3.06 -1.16
C GLY A 12 -21.78 -1.90 -0.53
N ALA A 13 -20.60 -1.58 -1.06
CA ALA A 13 -19.73 -0.53 -0.54
C ALA A 13 -20.01 0.84 -1.20
N ALA A 14 -19.29 1.89 -0.81
CA ALA A 14 -19.39 3.19 -1.46
C ALA A 14 -18.88 3.11 -2.92
N ILE A 15 -19.59 3.75 -3.85
CA ILE A 15 -19.33 3.62 -5.30
C ILE A 15 -18.82 4.95 -5.87
N GLY A 16 -17.66 4.92 -6.50
CA GLY A 16 -17.08 6.05 -7.23
C GLY A 16 -17.07 7.35 -6.42
N PRO A 17 -17.74 8.44 -6.86
CA PRO A 17 -17.74 9.71 -6.13
C PRO A 17 -18.36 9.66 -4.73
N ALA A 18 -19.09 8.60 -4.38
CA ALA A 18 -19.64 8.42 -3.03
C ALA A 18 -18.58 7.96 -2.02
N VAL A 19 -17.41 7.49 -2.48
CA VAL A 19 -16.28 7.16 -1.62
C VAL A 19 -15.71 8.47 -1.06
N PRO A 20 -15.72 8.69 0.27
CA PRO A 20 -15.19 9.92 0.83
C PRO A 20 -13.68 10.04 0.59
N ARG A 21 -13.15 11.25 0.64
CA ARG A 21 -11.70 11.45 0.49
C ARG A 21 -10.95 10.85 1.69
N TRP A 22 -9.80 10.26 1.43
CA TRP A 22 -8.87 9.86 2.50
C TRP A 22 -8.17 11.11 3.05
N THR A 23 -8.55 11.53 4.25
CA THR A 23 -7.96 12.67 4.96
C THR A 23 -7.74 12.32 6.44
N THR A 24 -6.83 13.03 7.09
CA THR A 24 -6.49 12.80 8.52
C THR A 24 -7.57 13.30 9.49
N ASP A 25 -8.47 14.16 9.03
CA ASP A 25 -9.55 14.79 9.80
C ASP A 25 -10.92 14.12 9.56
N ARG A 26 -10.93 12.96 8.89
CA ARG A 26 -12.15 12.25 8.53
C ARG A 26 -12.95 11.85 9.78
N THR A 27 -14.26 12.13 9.76
CA THR A 27 -15.18 11.84 10.87
C THR A 27 -16.12 10.65 10.62
N SER A 28 -16.07 10.04 9.43
CA SER A 28 -16.89 8.89 9.06
C SER A 28 -16.06 7.77 8.43
N ASP A 29 -16.60 6.56 8.38
CA ASP A 29 -15.95 5.47 7.66
C ASP A 29 -15.93 5.73 6.15
N LEU A 30 -14.90 5.19 5.46
CA LEU A 30 -14.80 5.32 4.00
C LEU A 30 -15.68 4.35 3.23
N ASN A 31 -16.09 3.26 3.89
CA ASN A 31 -16.86 2.19 3.25
C ASN A 31 -16.22 1.72 1.93
N PHE A 32 -14.93 1.41 1.95
CA PHE A 32 -14.25 0.77 0.81
C PHE A 32 -14.72 -0.66 0.67
N GLY A 33 -14.96 -1.05 -0.57
CA GLY A 33 -15.25 -2.43 -0.91
C GLY A 33 -14.02 -3.13 -1.47
N HIS A 34 -13.98 -4.45 -1.30
CA HIS A 34 -12.90 -5.32 -1.79
C HIS A 34 -13.50 -6.61 -2.35
N CYS A 35 -12.81 -7.22 -3.31
CA CYS A 35 -13.19 -8.50 -3.89
C CYS A 35 -11.94 -9.39 -3.95
N PHE A 36 -12.06 -10.62 -3.46
CA PHE A 36 -11.01 -11.62 -3.50
C PHE A 36 -11.49 -12.83 -4.29
N ILE A 37 -10.72 -13.23 -5.30
CA ILE A 37 -11.01 -14.40 -6.13
C ILE A 37 -9.83 -15.35 -5.99
N VAL A 38 -10.11 -16.58 -5.57
CA VAL A 38 -9.11 -17.63 -5.41
C VAL A 38 -9.39 -18.71 -6.43
N LEU A 39 -8.41 -19.01 -7.28
CA LEU A 39 -8.47 -20.07 -8.28
C LEU A 39 -7.44 -21.14 -7.91
N ASP A 40 -7.87 -22.40 -7.86
CA ASP A 40 -6.97 -23.55 -7.73
C ASP A 40 -6.54 -24.00 -9.14
N PRO A 41 -5.30 -23.71 -9.59
CA PRO A 41 -4.87 -24.02 -10.95
C PRO A 41 -4.82 -25.53 -11.23
N SER A 42 -4.67 -26.35 -10.19
CA SER A 42 -4.61 -27.81 -10.32
C SER A 42 -5.93 -28.41 -10.81
N ARG A 43 -7.04 -27.70 -10.60
CA ARG A 43 -8.38 -28.07 -11.10
C ARG A 43 -8.61 -27.73 -12.56
N LEU A 44 -7.77 -26.86 -13.14
CA LEU A 44 -7.88 -26.43 -14.53
C LEU A 44 -6.92 -27.21 -15.42
N SER A 45 -5.68 -27.43 -14.95
CA SER A 45 -4.67 -28.18 -15.68
C SER A 45 -3.53 -28.63 -14.76
N SER A 46 -2.95 -29.79 -15.04
CA SER A 46 -1.71 -30.24 -14.39
C SER A 46 -0.51 -29.42 -14.86
N GLY A 47 0.54 -29.30 -14.04
CA GLY A 47 1.80 -28.66 -14.43
C GLY A 47 1.75 -27.15 -14.63
N PHE A 48 0.80 -26.46 -13.98
CA PHE A 48 0.68 -25.00 -14.06
C PHE A 48 1.94 -24.26 -13.55
N PRO A 49 2.53 -24.63 -12.38
CA PRO A 49 3.72 -23.94 -11.87
C PRO A 49 4.89 -23.96 -12.85
N GLU A 50 5.16 -25.10 -13.47
CA GLU A 50 6.28 -25.30 -14.40
C GLU A 50 6.08 -24.47 -15.68
N ARG A 51 4.85 -24.46 -16.22
CA ARG A 51 4.54 -23.65 -17.40
C ARG A 51 4.62 -22.15 -17.11
N LEU A 52 4.13 -21.71 -15.96
CA LEU A 52 4.23 -20.31 -15.56
C LEU A 52 5.69 -19.92 -15.38
N ALA A 53 6.50 -20.74 -14.70
CA ALA A 53 7.93 -20.51 -14.54
C ALA A 53 8.64 -20.39 -15.91
N GLY A 54 8.43 -21.35 -16.81
CA GLY A 54 9.01 -21.32 -18.14
C GLY A 54 8.59 -20.09 -18.95
N TYR A 55 7.33 -19.67 -18.85
CA TYR A 55 6.88 -18.43 -19.49
C TYR A 55 7.58 -17.19 -18.94
N LEU A 56 7.68 -17.06 -17.62
CA LEU A 56 8.35 -15.93 -16.98
C LEU A 56 9.85 -15.89 -17.34
N ASP A 57 10.49 -17.04 -17.48
CA ASP A 57 11.90 -17.13 -17.92
C ASP A 57 12.07 -16.65 -19.36
N VAL A 58 11.15 -17.02 -20.27
CA VAL A 58 11.14 -16.48 -21.63
C VAL A 58 10.98 -14.96 -21.62
N MET A 59 10.11 -14.41 -20.76
CA MET A 59 9.94 -12.95 -20.63
C MET A 59 11.22 -12.27 -20.15
N ARG A 60 11.89 -12.82 -19.13
CA ARG A 60 13.15 -12.27 -18.60
C ARG A 60 14.30 -12.34 -19.61
N ALA A 61 14.27 -13.31 -20.54
CA ALA A 61 15.28 -13.47 -21.57
C ALA A 61 15.17 -12.44 -22.72
N LEU A 62 14.09 -11.64 -22.76
CA LEU A 62 13.94 -10.58 -23.77
C LEU A 62 15.00 -9.47 -23.59
N PRO A 63 15.44 -8.82 -24.68
CA PRO A 63 16.36 -7.68 -24.59
C PRO A 63 15.81 -6.54 -23.72
N GLY A 64 16.69 -5.83 -23.01
CA GLY A 64 16.33 -4.61 -22.28
C GLY A 64 16.12 -4.76 -20.77
N ARG A 65 16.72 -5.76 -20.12
CA ARG A 65 16.59 -6.02 -18.66
C ARG A 65 15.11 -6.11 -18.23
N VAL A 66 14.38 -7.03 -18.86
CA VAL A 66 12.98 -7.27 -18.55
C VAL A 66 12.86 -7.91 -17.16
N ILE A 67 11.95 -7.36 -16.37
CA ILE A 67 11.52 -7.87 -15.07
C ILE A 67 10.04 -8.26 -15.15
N VAL A 68 9.62 -9.25 -14.36
CA VAL A 68 8.21 -9.65 -14.27
C VAL A 68 7.58 -9.18 -12.95
N PRO A 69 6.23 -9.12 -12.85
CA PRO A 69 5.56 -8.74 -11.62
C PRO A 69 6.04 -9.57 -10.42
N GLY A 70 6.41 -8.89 -9.34
CA GLY A 70 6.96 -9.51 -8.12
C GLY A 70 8.50 -9.58 -8.07
N ASP A 71 9.23 -9.42 -9.18
CA ASP A 71 10.70 -9.43 -9.15
C ASP A 71 11.26 -8.22 -8.36
N PRO A 72 10.81 -6.97 -8.59
CA PRO A 72 11.28 -5.82 -7.81
C PRO A 72 10.98 -5.98 -6.33
N GLU A 73 9.76 -6.37 -5.99
CA GLU A 73 9.30 -6.51 -4.61
C GLU A 73 10.12 -7.58 -3.87
N LYS A 74 10.39 -8.73 -4.50
CA LYS A 74 11.26 -9.76 -3.91
C LYS A 74 12.69 -9.27 -3.71
N SER A 75 13.20 -8.40 -4.58
CA SER A 75 14.52 -7.80 -4.39
C SER A 75 14.53 -6.88 -3.18
N TYR A 76 13.59 -5.95 -3.11
CA TYR A 76 13.44 -5.06 -1.96
C TYR A 76 13.22 -5.83 -0.65
N GLU A 77 12.45 -6.92 -0.67
CA GLU A 77 12.23 -7.75 0.51
C GLU A 77 13.54 -8.41 0.99
N ARG A 78 14.36 -8.95 0.08
CA ARG A 78 15.67 -9.50 0.45
C ARG A 78 16.59 -8.45 1.05
N ASP A 79 16.65 -7.29 0.41
CA ASP A 79 17.48 -6.18 0.88
C ASP A 79 17.00 -5.74 2.27
N ALA A 80 15.69 -5.52 2.45
CA ALA A 80 15.10 -5.11 3.72
C ALA A 80 15.29 -6.14 4.86
N ARG A 81 15.28 -7.45 4.54
CA ARG A 81 15.57 -8.50 5.54
C ARG A 81 17.01 -8.43 6.07
N THR A 82 17.95 -7.94 5.27
CA THR A 82 19.37 -7.88 5.63
C THR A 82 19.80 -6.51 6.15
N LEU A 83 19.28 -5.43 5.55
CA LEU A 83 19.70 -4.05 5.79
C LEU A 83 18.70 -3.26 6.65
N GLY A 84 17.48 -3.77 6.84
CA GLY A 84 16.35 -3.01 7.38
C GLY A 84 15.62 -2.20 6.32
N VAL A 85 14.50 -1.58 6.71
CA VAL A 85 13.67 -0.75 5.81
C VAL A 85 14.15 0.70 5.84
N SER A 86 14.52 1.23 4.68
CA SER A 86 14.87 2.65 4.54
C SER A 86 13.64 3.54 4.64
N LEU A 87 13.73 4.57 5.47
CA LEU A 87 12.69 5.59 5.61
C LEU A 87 13.21 6.95 5.12
N HIS A 88 12.34 7.73 4.50
CA HIS A 88 12.62 9.15 4.27
C HIS A 88 12.71 9.89 5.62
N GLU A 89 13.57 10.90 5.73
CA GLU A 89 13.80 11.63 6.99
C GLU A 89 12.51 12.20 7.59
N ASP A 90 11.65 12.80 6.77
CA ASP A 90 10.36 13.34 7.23
C ASP A 90 9.41 12.26 7.76
N VAL A 91 9.44 11.06 7.18
CA VAL A 91 8.63 9.92 7.65
C VAL A 91 9.17 9.44 9.00
N ALA A 92 10.48 9.35 9.14
CA ALA A 92 11.11 8.99 10.41
C ALA A 92 10.80 10.03 11.51
N ALA A 93 10.86 11.32 11.19
CA ALA A 93 10.52 12.41 12.10
C ALA A 93 9.03 12.35 12.51
N ALA A 94 8.12 12.11 11.57
CA ALA A 94 6.69 11.95 11.84
C ALA A 94 6.41 10.74 12.75
N ILE A 95 7.05 9.60 12.49
CA ILE A 95 6.94 8.40 13.34
C ILE A 95 7.46 8.69 14.76
N LYS A 96 8.63 9.33 14.89
CA LYS A 96 9.21 9.66 16.20
C LYS A 96 8.31 10.60 16.99
N SER A 97 7.80 11.65 16.34
CA SER A 97 6.85 12.59 16.93
C SER A 97 5.57 11.89 17.41
N LEU A 98 5.02 10.98 16.59
CA LEU A 98 3.84 10.20 16.96
C LEU A 98 4.10 9.27 18.15
N ALA A 99 5.24 8.56 18.15
CA ALA A 99 5.60 7.64 19.24
C ALA A 99 5.78 8.36 20.58
N ILE A 100 6.42 9.54 20.59
CA ILE A 100 6.54 10.39 21.78
C ILE A 100 5.15 10.80 22.29
N LYS A 101 4.28 11.26 21.38
CA LYS A 101 2.90 11.66 21.72
C LYS A 101 2.10 10.51 22.33
N MET A 102 2.31 9.29 21.85
CA MET A 102 1.60 8.09 22.31
C MET A 102 2.30 7.37 23.47
N GLY A 103 3.49 7.80 23.88
CA GLY A 103 4.28 7.13 24.93
C GLY A 103 4.80 5.75 24.54
N VAL A 104 5.06 5.51 23.25
CA VAL A 104 5.55 4.21 22.73
C VAL A 104 7.07 4.25 22.57
N PRO A 105 7.81 3.24 23.07
CA PRO A 105 9.26 3.19 22.91
C PRO A 105 9.67 2.98 21.44
N LEU A 106 10.78 3.59 21.05
CA LEU A 106 11.37 3.46 19.72
C LEU A 106 12.69 2.68 19.78
N PRO A 107 13.08 2.02 18.68
CA PRO A 107 14.40 1.41 18.59
C PRO A 107 15.52 2.46 18.48
N PRO A 108 16.77 2.12 18.83
CA PRO A 108 17.90 3.06 18.82
C PRO A 108 18.16 3.75 17.46
N SER A 109 17.72 3.15 16.35
CA SER A 109 17.82 3.75 15.02
C SER A 109 17.07 5.09 14.87
N PHE A 110 16.22 5.46 15.84
CA PHE A 110 15.52 6.75 15.86
C PHE A 110 16.20 7.79 16.75
N ASP A 111 17.29 7.46 17.45
CA ASP A 111 17.90 8.36 18.46
C ASP A 111 18.32 9.70 17.84
N GLU A 112 18.96 9.66 16.68
CA GLU A 112 19.45 10.85 15.95
C GLU A 112 18.38 11.60 15.15
N ILE A 113 17.17 11.04 15.02
CA ILE A 113 16.09 11.67 14.25
C ILE A 113 15.52 12.86 15.02
N ASP A 114 15.45 14.03 14.38
CA ASP A 114 14.81 15.21 14.96
C ASP A 114 13.30 15.18 14.77
N ALA A 115 12.55 14.92 15.84
CA ALA A 115 11.09 14.87 15.83
C ALA A 115 10.44 16.24 15.57
N SER A 116 11.15 17.34 15.80
CA SER A 116 10.61 18.70 15.58
C SER A 116 10.47 19.05 14.10
N ARG A 117 11.21 18.35 13.23
CA ARG A 117 11.09 18.45 11.77
C ARG A 117 9.86 17.73 11.21
N ALA A 118 9.06 17.07 12.05
CA ALA A 118 7.85 16.40 11.59
C ALA A 118 6.94 17.39 10.83
N PRO A 119 6.54 17.09 9.59
CA PRO A 119 5.69 17.97 8.81
C PRO A 119 4.38 18.23 9.56
N PRO A 120 3.90 19.48 9.57
CA PRO A 120 2.78 19.87 10.42
C PRO A 120 1.49 19.20 9.94
N ALA A 121 0.62 18.82 10.89
CA ALA A 121 -0.59 18.03 10.59
C ALA A 121 -1.51 18.68 9.53
N HIS A 122 -1.55 20.01 9.46
CA HIS A 122 -2.36 20.74 8.47
C HIS A 122 -1.91 20.54 7.02
N MET A 123 -0.66 20.13 6.80
CA MET A 123 -0.14 19.80 5.46
C MET A 123 -0.79 18.53 4.88
N PHE A 124 -1.36 17.68 5.73
CA PHE A 124 -2.04 16.43 5.35
C PHE A 124 -3.57 16.52 5.49
N MET A 125 -4.10 17.68 5.90
CA MET A 125 -5.54 17.92 5.94
C MET A 125 -6.03 18.13 4.51
N GLY A 126 -7.05 17.37 4.12
CA GLY A 126 -7.71 17.61 2.83
C GLY A 126 -8.47 18.93 2.86
N ALA A 127 -8.65 19.57 1.71
CA ALA A 127 -9.62 20.65 1.60
C ALA A 127 -11.00 20.17 2.09
N PRO A 128 -11.75 20.99 2.85
CA PRO A 128 -13.05 20.58 3.39
C PRO A 128 -13.95 20.07 2.25
N SER A 129 -14.54 18.90 2.47
CA SER A 129 -15.46 18.29 1.50
C SER A 129 -16.65 19.24 1.27
N PRO A 130 -17.03 19.56 0.02
CA PRO A 130 -18.19 20.41 -0.26
C PRO A 130 -19.54 19.78 0.13
N ALA A 131 -19.57 18.58 0.69
CA ALA A 131 -20.78 17.78 0.84
C ALA A 131 -21.58 18.01 2.14
N ALA A 132 -21.26 19.03 2.96
CA ALA A 132 -22.04 19.38 4.15
C ALA A 132 -23.09 20.49 3.91
N ALA A 133 -23.41 20.80 2.65
CA ALA A 133 -24.48 21.73 2.28
C ALA A 133 -25.52 21.02 1.41
N LYS A 134 -26.39 20.23 2.04
CA LYS A 134 -27.75 19.93 1.58
C LYS A 134 -28.59 19.41 2.73
#